data_AF-A0A2S7SQK4-F1
#
_entry.id   AF-A0A2S7SQK4-F1
#
_cell.length_a   1.000
_cell.length_b   1.000
_cell.length_c   1.000
_cell.angle_alpha   90.00
_cell.angle_beta   90.00
_cell.angle_gamma   90.00
#
_symmetry.space_group_name_H-M   'P 1'
#
loop_
_entity.id
_entity.type
_entity.pdbx_description
1 polymer ?
#
loop_
_entity_poly.entity_id
_entity_poly.type
_entity_poly.pdbx_seq_one_letter_code
_entity_poly.pdbx_strand_id
1 'polypeptide(L)'
;MKWLGGRESDNVEYSGRGGGGKLLGGGIGAGIIGLIIYLVTGYTPDQVNRMAGSSANNAPIETNKHFESGSAGNFASIVLAETEVIWDSLFTANGMTYTKPRLNIFEDEVNSACGGASAAVGPFYCPSDQKIYLDVSFFNELKDRFGAPGDFANAYVIAHEVGHHIQYLMGTTQKMSRLRGNGDRSGPHSTSVMLELQADFYAGVWAHYAEKMNSKDNPVVIEPGDIQAALNAANAVGDDRLQKQTQGRVVPDAFTHGTSKQRMYWFKKGYETGDMSQGDTFRELAN
;
A
#
# COMPACT_ATOMS: atom_id res chain seq x y z
N MET A 1 12.71 -4.05 13.30
CA MET A 1 13.53 -4.68 12.25
C MET A 1 14.83 -3.91 12.13
N LYS A 2 15.92 -4.60 11.84
CA LYS A 2 17.19 -3.97 11.46
C LYS A 2 17.28 -3.97 9.95
N TRP A 3 17.77 -2.89 9.35
CA TRP A 3 17.82 -2.75 7.89
C TRP A 3 19.08 -2.04 7.39
N LEU A 4 19.78 -1.32 8.27
CA LEU A 4 21.00 -0.60 7.91
C LEU A 4 22.07 -1.55 7.38
N GLY A 5 22.67 -1.17 6.24
CA GLY A 5 23.64 -2.00 5.51
C GLY A 5 23.01 -2.97 4.51
N GLY A 6 21.67 -3.03 4.43
CA GLY A 6 20.94 -3.77 3.41
C GLY A 6 21.25 -3.30 2.00
N ARG A 7 21.12 -4.22 1.04
CA ARG A 7 21.21 -3.88 -0.38
C ARG A 7 19.99 -3.04 -0.78
N GLU A 8 20.25 -1.95 -1.48
CA GLU A 8 19.22 -1.11 -2.11
C GLU A 8 18.73 -1.69 -3.45
N SER A 9 17.49 -1.37 -3.81
CA SER A 9 16.90 -1.80 -5.08
C SER A 9 17.35 -0.88 -6.22
N ASP A 10 17.63 -1.49 -7.37
CA ASP A 10 17.91 -0.78 -8.63
C ASP A 10 16.61 -0.26 -9.31
N ASN A 11 15.44 -0.55 -8.74
CA ASN A 11 14.12 -0.21 -9.29
C ASN A 11 13.44 0.98 -8.58
N VAL A 12 14.22 1.85 -7.93
CA VAL A 12 13.70 3.06 -7.27
C VAL A 12 13.89 4.29 -8.17
N GLU A 13 12.82 5.07 -8.32
CA GLU A 13 12.81 6.36 -9.00
C GLU A 13 12.25 7.45 -8.08
N TYR A 14 12.70 8.68 -8.29
CA TYR A 14 12.31 9.83 -7.48
C TYR A 14 11.57 10.85 -8.33
N SER A 15 10.34 11.18 -7.94
CA SER A 15 9.53 12.22 -8.59
C SER A 15 9.53 13.46 -7.72
N GLY A 16 10.49 14.35 -7.99
CA GLY A 16 10.52 15.71 -7.45
C GLY A 16 10.09 16.71 -8.53
N ARG A 17 9.35 17.74 -8.12
CA ARG A 17 8.74 18.83 -8.91
C ARG A 17 9.65 19.39 -10.03
N GLY A 18 9.66 18.73 -11.19
CA GLY A 18 10.29 19.18 -12.42
C GLY A 18 9.31 19.93 -13.31
N GLY A 19 9.21 21.26 -13.14
CA GLY A 19 8.79 22.21 -14.17
C GLY A 19 7.30 22.23 -14.59
N GLY A 20 6.58 23.24 -14.10
CA GLY A 20 5.44 23.83 -14.82
C GLY A 20 4.05 23.41 -14.35
N GLY A 21 3.46 24.22 -13.48
CA GLY A 21 2.04 24.16 -13.14
C GLY A 21 1.80 24.44 -11.67
N LYS A 22 1.41 25.68 -11.35
CA LYS A 22 0.90 26.02 -10.01
C LYS A 22 -0.48 25.38 -9.87
N LEU A 23 -0.64 24.44 -8.93
CA LEU A 23 -1.94 24.24 -8.28
C LEU A 23 -1.79 24.44 -6.77
N LEU A 24 -2.76 25.15 -6.22
CA LEU A 24 -2.78 25.73 -4.89
C LEU A 24 -3.55 24.82 -3.91
N GLY A 25 -2.87 24.44 -2.83
CA GLY A 25 -3.33 24.19 -1.45
C GLY A 25 -4.69 23.53 -1.13
N GLY A 26 -4.64 22.58 -0.19
CA GLY A 26 -5.61 22.53 0.93
C GLY A 26 -6.06 21.14 1.40
N GLY A 27 -5.89 20.87 2.70
CA GLY A 27 -6.82 20.03 3.47
C GLY A 27 -6.24 18.77 4.13
N ILE A 28 -5.87 18.89 5.41
CA ILE A 28 -5.73 17.77 6.36
C ILE A 28 -7.10 17.10 6.49
N GLY A 29 -7.14 15.77 6.29
CA GLY A 29 -8.24 14.95 6.78
C GLY A 29 -9.16 14.32 5.74
N ALA A 30 -8.61 13.64 4.73
CA ALA A 30 -9.39 12.64 3.96
C ALA A 30 -8.50 11.64 3.21
N GLY A 31 -7.28 11.43 3.69
CA GLY A 31 -6.22 10.86 2.87
C GLY A 31 -6.58 9.55 2.16
N ILE A 32 -7.06 8.58 2.93
CA ILE A 32 -7.43 7.26 2.43
C ILE A 32 -8.65 7.31 1.47
N ILE A 33 -9.50 8.35 1.54
CA ILE A 33 -10.76 8.47 0.79
C ILE A 33 -10.56 8.87 -0.68
N GLY A 34 -9.49 9.61 -1.01
CA GLY A 34 -9.22 10.05 -2.37
C GLY A 34 -8.81 8.92 -3.32
N LEU A 35 -8.01 7.98 -2.82
CA LEU A 35 -7.59 6.77 -3.55
C LEU A 35 -8.78 5.84 -3.82
N ILE A 36 -9.65 5.73 -2.80
CA ILE A 36 -10.88 4.94 -2.83
C ILE A 36 -11.79 5.40 -3.98
N ILE A 37 -11.97 6.70 -4.20
CA ILE A 37 -12.84 7.21 -5.28
C ILE A 37 -12.27 6.85 -6.65
N TYR A 38 -10.97 7.02 -6.84
CA TYR A 38 -10.33 6.73 -8.13
C TYR A 38 -10.34 5.22 -8.46
N LEU A 39 -9.92 4.37 -7.52
CA LEU A 39 -9.84 2.91 -7.73
C LEU A 39 -11.22 2.23 -7.84
N VAL A 40 -12.28 2.85 -7.31
CA VAL A 40 -13.65 2.30 -7.34
C VAL A 40 -14.50 2.86 -8.49
N THR A 41 -14.32 4.12 -8.89
CA THR A 41 -15.25 4.79 -9.83
C THR A 41 -14.65 5.16 -11.19
N GLY A 42 -13.31 5.15 -11.33
CA GLY A 42 -12.63 5.67 -12.52
C GLY A 42 -12.66 7.20 -12.64
N TYR A 43 -13.21 7.92 -11.66
CA TYR A 43 -13.20 9.38 -11.59
C TYR A 43 -12.01 9.88 -10.79
N THR A 44 -11.38 10.95 -11.27
CA THR A 44 -10.28 11.61 -10.57
C THR A 44 -10.82 12.50 -9.42
N PRO A 45 -10.04 12.71 -8.34
CA PRO A 45 -10.51 13.52 -7.20
C PRO A 45 -11.03 14.92 -7.57
N ASP A 46 -10.47 15.53 -8.63
CA ASP A 46 -10.89 16.83 -9.17
C ASP A 46 -12.26 16.81 -9.88
N GLN A 47 -12.72 15.66 -10.39
CA GLN A 47 -14.05 15.53 -10.98
C GLN A 47 -15.13 15.48 -9.90
N VAL A 48 -14.84 14.83 -8.77
CA VAL A 48 -15.72 14.83 -7.59
C VAL A 48 -15.73 16.20 -6.91
N ASN A 49 -14.60 16.88 -6.83
CA ASN A 49 -14.53 18.22 -6.24
C ASN A 49 -15.28 19.27 -7.07
N ARG A 50 -15.32 19.11 -8.40
CA ARG A 50 -16.13 19.95 -9.32
C ARG A 50 -17.65 19.72 -9.18
N MET A 51 -18.07 18.56 -8.69
CA MET A 51 -19.47 18.29 -8.35
C MET A 51 -19.87 18.85 -6.97
N ALA A 52 -18.91 19.12 -6.08
CA ALA A 52 -19.15 19.52 -4.69
C ALA A 52 -19.09 21.03 -4.40
N GLY A 53 -18.73 21.86 -5.38
CA GLY A 53 -18.96 23.31 -5.37
C GLY A 53 -18.49 24.08 -4.13
N SER A 54 -17.17 24.28 -3.95
CA SER A 54 -16.68 25.22 -2.93
C SER A 54 -15.37 25.88 -3.33
N SER A 55 -15.39 27.21 -3.40
CA SER A 55 -14.25 28.11 -3.66
C SER A 55 -13.66 28.65 -2.35
N ALA A 56 -12.33 28.71 -2.23
CA ALA A 56 -11.67 29.49 -1.17
C ALA A 56 -10.33 30.07 -1.64
N ASN A 57 -10.06 31.31 -1.21
CA ASN A 57 -8.98 32.20 -1.62
C ASN A 57 -7.63 31.92 -0.92
N ASN A 58 -6.53 32.25 -1.62
CA ASN A 58 -5.13 31.96 -1.26
C ASN A 58 -4.30 33.20 -0.89
N ALA A 59 -3.31 33.01 0.00
CA ALA A 59 -2.11 33.84 0.14
C ALA A 59 -0.85 32.94 0.02
N PRO A 60 0.27 33.38 -0.57
CA PRO A 60 1.38 32.49 -0.94
C PRO A 60 2.48 32.39 0.15
N ILE A 61 3.03 31.19 0.33
CA ILE A 61 4.27 30.91 1.07
C ILE A 61 5.26 30.22 0.12
N GLU A 62 6.51 30.68 0.12
CA GLU A 62 7.63 30.09 -0.63
C GLU A 62 8.22 28.87 0.08
N THR A 63 8.54 27.81 -0.66
CA THR A 63 9.71 26.95 -0.36
C THR A 63 10.19 26.20 -1.60
N ASN A 64 11.43 26.48 -2.02
CA ASN A 64 12.27 25.58 -2.81
C ASN A 64 12.98 24.63 -1.82
N LYS A 65 12.74 23.32 -1.90
CA LYS A 65 13.63 22.30 -1.32
C LYS A 65 13.93 21.23 -2.36
N HIS A 66 15.21 20.95 -2.53
CA HIS A 66 15.75 19.80 -3.26
C HIS A 66 15.37 18.53 -2.47
N PHE A 67 14.75 17.55 -3.15
CA PHE A 67 14.35 16.29 -2.54
C PHE A 67 15.54 15.32 -2.48
N GLU A 68 16.17 15.20 -1.31
CA GLU A 68 16.90 13.99 -0.93
C GLU A 68 15.98 13.20 0.00
N SER A 69 15.56 12.00 -0.40
CA SER A 69 14.61 11.15 0.35
C SER A 69 15.11 10.71 1.74
N GLY A 70 16.38 10.99 2.06
CA GLY A 70 16.98 10.74 3.37
C GLY A 70 16.95 9.26 3.77
N SER A 71 17.01 9.01 5.08
CA SER A 71 16.96 7.64 5.62
C SER A 71 15.67 6.88 5.29
N ALA A 72 14.54 7.59 5.10
CA ALA A 72 13.26 6.97 4.79
C ALA A 72 13.19 6.41 3.37
N GLY A 73 13.77 7.11 2.39
CA GLY A 73 13.90 6.59 1.03
C GLY A 73 14.84 5.39 0.96
N ASN A 74 15.99 5.45 1.65
CA ASN A 74 16.92 4.32 1.72
C ASN A 74 16.26 3.09 2.37
N PHE A 75 15.51 3.30 3.45
CA PHE A 75 14.71 2.25 4.07
C PHE A 75 13.73 1.61 3.06
N ALA A 76 12.96 2.43 2.33
CA ALA A 76 12.00 1.91 1.35
C ALA A 76 12.68 1.15 0.20
N SER A 77 13.83 1.64 -0.26
CA SER A 77 14.68 0.98 -1.27
C SER A 77 15.17 -0.40 -0.81
N ILE A 78 15.61 -0.52 0.45
CA ILE A 78 16.08 -1.78 1.03
C ILE A 78 14.94 -2.78 1.20
N VAL A 79 13.79 -2.33 1.71
CA VAL A 79 12.60 -3.20 1.82
C VAL A 79 12.17 -3.68 0.44
N LEU A 80 12.15 -2.81 -0.58
CA LEU A 80 11.83 -3.20 -1.94
C LEU A 80 12.80 -4.28 -2.45
N ALA A 81 14.12 -4.08 -2.28
CA ALA A 81 15.12 -5.05 -2.70
C ALA A 81 14.91 -6.42 -2.04
N GLU A 82 14.54 -6.44 -0.76
CA GLU A 82 14.24 -7.67 -0.04
C GLU A 82 13.00 -8.37 -0.62
N THR A 83 11.93 -7.62 -0.88
CA THR A 83 10.72 -8.18 -1.51
C THR A 83 11.05 -8.77 -2.89
N GLU A 84 11.92 -8.13 -3.66
CA GLU A 84 12.34 -8.63 -4.97
C GLU A 84 13.06 -9.97 -4.88
N VAL A 85 13.97 -10.13 -3.92
CA VAL A 85 14.72 -11.37 -3.72
C VAL A 85 13.77 -12.52 -3.35
N ILE A 86 12.83 -12.28 -2.43
CA ILE A 86 11.89 -13.30 -1.99
C ILE A 86 10.97 -13.70 -3.14
N TRP A 87 10.31 -12.73 -3.78
CA TRP A 87 9.32 -13.02 -4.80
C TRP A 87 9.93 -13.62 -6.06
N ASP A 88 11.14 -13.23 -6.43
CA ASP A 88 11.89 -13.88 -7.53
C ASP A 88 12.12 -15.37 -7.26
N SER A 89 12.54 -15.71 -6.03
CA SER A 89 12.71 -17.10 -5.59
C SER A 89 11.39 -17.87 -5.59
N LEU A 90 10.32 -17.28 -5.04
CA LEU A 90 9.00 -17.92 -4.97
C LEU A 90 8.39 -18.16 -6.34
N PHE A 91 8.45 -17.19 -7.25
CA PHE A 91 7.95 -17.35 -8.61
C PHE A 91 8.75 -18.41 -9.35
N THR A 92 10.08 -18.38 -9.24
CA THR A 92 10.96 -19.38 -9.87
C THR A 92 10.64 -20.79 -9.36
N ALA A 93 10.47 -20.96 -8.05
CA ALA A 93 10.09 -22.24 -7.45
C ALA A 93 8.73 -22.77 -7.93
N ASN A 94 7.84 -21.87 -8.38
CA ASN A 94 6.53 -22.21 -8.96
C ASN A 94 6.52 -22.23 -10.50
N GLY A 95 7.69 -22.20 -11.15
CA GLY A 95 7.81 -22.25 -12.62
C GLY A 95 7.29 -20.99 -13.32
N MET A 96 7.23 -19.86 -12.61
CA MET A 96 6.82 -18.56 -13.12
C MET A 96 8.02 -17.60 -13.20
N THR A 97 7.88 -16.52 -13.96
CA THR A 97 8.86 -15.43 -14.01
C THR A 97 8.35 -14.24 -13.22
N TYR A 98 9.15 -13.75 -12.28
CA TYR A 98 8.84 -12.52 -11.55
C TYR A 98 9.35 -11.30 -12.32
N THR A 99 8.44 -10.44 -12.75
CA THR A 99 8.79 -9.09 -13.18
C THR A 99 8.85 -8.24 -11.92
N LYS A 100 9.92 -7.48 -11.71
CA LYS A 100 10.06 -6.63 -10.52
C LYS A 100 9.25 -5.34 -10.69
N PRO A 101 8.54 -4.87 -9.65
CA PRO A 101 7.88 -3.56 -9.69
C PRO A 101 8.93 -2.45 -9.58
N ARG A 102 8.57 -1.25 -10.03
CA ARG A 102 9.34 -0.04 -9.71
C ARG A 102 8.71 0.69 -8.52
N LEU A 103 9.53 1.33 -7.71
CA LEU A 103 9.07 2.20 -6.63
C LEU A 103 9.34 3.64 -7.00
N ASN A 104 8.29 4.44 -7.07
CA ASN A 104 8.35 5.87 -7.25
C ASN A 104 8.15 6.57 -5.91
N ILE A 105 9.21 7.17 -5.40
CA ILE A 105 9.16 8.00 -4.20
C ILE A 105 8.85 9.43 -4.62
N PHE A 106 7.78 10.00 -4.07
CA PHE A 106 7.30 11.35 -4.41
C PHE A 106 6.99 12.16 -3.15
N GLU A 107 6.75 13.46 -3.33
CA GLU A 107 6.31 14.39 -2.29
C GLU A 107 5.12 15.20 -2.83
N ASP A 108 4.09 15.37 -2.00
CA ASP A 108 2.86 16.13 -2.26
C ASP A 108 1.96 15.58 -3.38
N GLU A 109 2.46 15.49 -4.61
CA GLU A 109 1.68 15.12 -5.79
C GLU A 109 2.49 14.31 -6.80
N VAL A 110 1.82 13.35 -7.46
CA VAL A 110 2.42 12.52 -8.49
C VAL A 110 1.40 12.19 -9.58
N ASN A 111 1.86 12.12 -10.83
CA ASN A 111 1.08 11.61 -11.94
C ASN A 111 1.52 10.18 -12.24
N SER A 112 0.58 9.24 -12.17
CA SER A 112 0.78 7.83 -12.54
C SER A 112 0.08 7.52 -13.86
N ALA A 113 0.34 6.34 -14.44
CA ALA A 113 -0.49 5.83 -15.54
C ALA A 113 -1.93 5.53 -15.11
N CYS A 114 -2.17 5.48 -13.80
CA CYS A 114 -3.48 5.43 -13.15
C CYS A 114 -3.94 6.84 -12.73
N GLY A 115 -3.54 7.90 -13.43
CA GLY A 115 -3.99 9.27 -13.13
C GLY A 115 -3.22 9.97 -12.00
N GLY A 116 -3.67 11.19 -11.69
CA GLY A 116 -3.06 12.06 -10.69
C GLY A 116 -3.44 11.67 -9.25
N ALA A 117 -2.45 11.63 -8.37
CA ALA A 117 -2.57 11.28 -6.96
C ALA A 117 -1.81 12.29 -6.09
N SER A 118 -2.23 12.45 -4.84
CA SER A 118 -1.54 13.30 -3.87
C SER A 118 -1.09 12.52 -2.65
N ALA A 119 -0.14 13.02 -1.87
CA ALA A 119 0.36 12.42 -0.63
C ALA A 119 -0.75 12.01 0.34
N ALA A 120 -1.88 12.71 0.28
CA ALA A 120 -3.06 12.39 1.04
C ALA A 120 -3.50 10.93 0.82
N VAL A 121 -3.43 10.41 -0.42
CA VAL A 121 -3.92 9.06 -0.76
C VAL A 121 -3.20 7.92 -0.04
N GLY A 122 -2.00 8.17 0.49
CA GLY A 122 -1.12 7.13 1.00
C GLY A 122 -0.44 6.34 -0.13
N PRO A 123 0.32 5.28 0.22
CA PRO A 123 1.00 4.45 -0.76
C PRO A 123 0.00 3.69 -1.64
N PHE A 124 0.36 3.44 -2.89
CA PHE A 124 -0.50 2.70 -3.82
C PHE A 124 0.27 2.03 -4.96
N TYR A 125 -0.26 0.91 -5.46
CA TYR A 125 0.22 0.25 -6.67
C TYR A 125 -0.64 0.60 -7.90
N CYS A 126 0.02 0.98 -9.01
CA CYS A 126 -0.61 1.20 -10.30
C CYS A 126 -0.33 0.03 -11.28
N PRO A 127 -1.35 -0.77 -11.66
CA PRO A 127 -1.16 -1.88 -12.61
C PRO A 127 -0.85 -1.43 -14.05
N SER A 128 -1.16 -0.19 -14.42
CA SER A 128 -0.98 0.33 -15.79
C SER A 128 0.49 0.60 -16.14
N ASP A 129 1.31 0.97 -15.16
CA ASP A 129 2.76 1.19 -15.31
C ASP A 129 3.60 0.24 -14.42
N GLN A 130 2.94 -0.60 -13.63
CA GLN A 130 3.53 -1.56 -12.70
C GLN A 130 4.43 -0.91 -11.65
N LYS A 131 4.01 0.25 -11.15
CA LYS A 131 4.74 1.03 -10.14
C LYS A 131 4.03 1.07 -8.80
N ILE A 132 4.82 1.04 -7.74
CA ILE A 132 4.43 1.41 -6.38
C ILE A 132 4.76 2.89 -6.22
N TYR A 133 3.82 3.66 -5.70
CA TYR A 133 3.99 5.08 -5.40
C TYR A 133 4.00 5.25 -3.88
N LEU A 134 5.01 5.92 -3.36
CA LEU A 134 5.21 6.11 -1.93
C LEU A 134 5.62 7.55 -1.62
N ASP A 135 4.79 8.25 -0.86
CA ASP A 135 5.24 9.43 -0.14
C ASP A 135 5.82 8.99 1.21
N VAL A 136 7.12 9.20 1.42
CA VAL A 136 7.83 8.78 2.64
C VAL A 136 7.36 9.51 3.89
N SER A 137 6.64 10.63 3.76
CA SER A 137 5.98 11.30 4.88
C SER A 137 4.85 10.45 5.49
N PHE A 138 4.30 9.49 4.73
CA PHE A 138 3.29 8.54 5.22
C PHE A 138 3.77 7.73 6.42
N PHE A 139 5.07 7.45 6.53
CA PHE A 139 5.62 6.75 7.70
C PHE A 139 5.42 7.53 9.00
N ASN A 140 5.40 8.86 8.93
CA ASN A 140 5.04 9.70 10.08
C ASN A 140 3.55 9.60 10.38
N GLU A 141 2.69 9.55 9.36
CA GLU A 141 1.25 9.36 9.55
C GLU A 141 0.92 8.01 10.23
N LEU A 142 1.62 6.95 9.84
CA LEU A 142 1.45 5.61 10.43
C LEU A 142 1.77 5.61 11.93
N LYS A 143 2.83 6.30 12.31
CA LYS A 143 3.20 6.52 13.72
C LYS A 143 2.19 7.42 14.44
N ASP A 144 1.97 8.63 13.94
CA ASP A 144 1.34 9.71 14.69
C ASP A 144 -0.19 9.66 14.64
N ARG A 145 -0.78 9.24 13.52
CA ARG A 145 -2.23 9.22 13.31
C ARG A 145 -2.82 7.84 13.56
N PHE A 146 -2.15 6.80 13.07
CA PHE A 146 -2.67 5.43 13.14
C PHE A 146 -2.18 4.67 14.37
N GLY A 147 -1.17 5.20 15.07
CA GLY A 147 -0.63 4.60 16.30
C GLY A 147 0.05 3.26 16.03
N ALA A 148 0.61 3.08 14.84
CA ALA A 148 1.35 1.90 14.41
C ALA A 148 2.81 2.28 14.10
N PRO A 149 3.61 2.66 15.12
CA PRO A 149 5.01 2.99 14.92
C PRO A 149 5.84 1.75 14.58
N GLY A 150 7.01 2.01 13.99
CA GLY A 150 8.09 1.04 13.86
C GLY A 150 8.42 0.70 12.41
N ASP A 151 9.69 0.42 12.17
CA ASP A 151 10.21 0.15 10.82
C ASP A 151 9.47 -1.02 10.16
N PHE A 152 9.13 -2.07 10.90
CA PHE A 152 8.41 -3.20 10.30
C PHE A 152 6.96 -2.88 9.93
N ALA A 153 6.32 -1.95 10.62
CA ALA A 153 5.01 -1.44 10.22
C ALA A 153 5.09 -0.70 8.88
N ASN A 154 6.17 0.07 8.66
CA ASN A 154 6.43 0.72 7.37
C ASN A 154 6.79 -0.30 6.28
N ALA A 155 7.57 -1.33 6.60
CA ALA A 155 7.91 -2.40 5.66
C ALA A 155 6.68 -3.20 5.23
N TYR A 156 5.76 -3.46 6.16
CA TYR A 156 4.46 -4.10 5.87
C TYR A 156 3.67 -3.32 4.81
N VAL A 157 3.65 -1.98 4.87
CA VAL A 157 2.95 -1.16 3.87
C VAL A 157 3.56 -1.33 2.49
N ILE A 158 4.89 -1.34 2.38
CA ILE A 158 5.57 -1.58 1.09
C ILE A 158 5.28 -3.01 0.60
N ALA A 159 5.35 -4.01 1.48
CA ALA A 159 5.08 -5.40 1.14
C ALA A 159 3.62 -5.63 0.71
N HIS A 160 2.68 -4.86 1.26
CA HIS A 160 1.28 -4.85 0.84
C HIS A 160 1.13 -4.32 -0.60
N GLU A 161 1.78 -3.22 -0.95
CA GLU A 161 1.78 -2.72 -2.32
C GLU A 161 2.46 -3.68 -3.32
N VAL A 162 3.52 -4.38 -2.88
CA VAL A 162 4.08 -5.51 -3.65
C VAL A 162 3.07 -6.64 -3.79
N GLY A 163 2.23 -6.90 -2.78
CA GLY A 163 1.11 -7.84 -2.86
C GLY A 163 0.15 -7.52 -4.02
N HIS A 164 -0.18 -6.26 -4.25
CA HIS A 164 -0.96 -5.84 -5.42
C HIS A 164 -0.23 -6.08 -6.74
N HIS A 165 1.10 -5.94 -6.76
CA HIS A 165 1.90 -6.31 -7.92
C HIS A 165 1.83 -7.83 -8.19
N ILE A 166 1.90 -8.67 -7.16
CA ILE A 166 1.74 -10.13 -7.29
C ILE A 166 0.37 -10.46 -7.88
N GLN A 167 -0.69 -9.81 -7.40
CA GLN A 167 -2.04 -9.96 -7.95
C GLN A 167 -2.13 -9.61 -9.43
N TYR A 168 -1.45 -8.54 -9.85
CA TYR A 168 -1.37 -8.14 -11.25
C TYR A 168 -0.67 -9.20 -12.09
N LEU A 169 0.49 -9.70 -11.66
CA LEU A 169 1.25 -10.74 -12.36
C LEU A 169 0.46 -12.06 -12.47
N MET A 170 -0.34 -12.38 -11.44
CA MET A 170 -1.20 -13.57 -11.42
C MET A 170 -2.52 -13.41 -12.20
N GLY A 171 -2.80 -12.23 -12.75
CA GLY A 171 -4.04 -11.96 -13.48
C GLY A 171 -5.27 -11.72 -12.58
N THR A 172 -5.09 -11.67 -11.26
CA THR A 172 -6.18 -11.50 -10.29
C THR A 172 -6.84 -10.13 -10.45
N THR A 173 -6.05 -9.06 -10.58
CA THR A 173 -6.56 -7.69 -10.71
C THR A 173 -7.50 -7.53 -11.90
N GLN A 174 -7.14 -8.11 -13.05
CA GLN A 174 -7.94 -8.08 -14.28
C GLN A 174 -9.19 -8.93 -14.16
N LYS A 175 -9.09 -10.11 -13.55
CA LYS A 175 -10.25 -10.98 -13.28
C LYS A 175 -11.27 -10.27 -12.40
N MET A 176 -10.82 -9.59 -11.35
CA MET A 176 -11.71 -8.88 -10.43
C MET A 176 -12.32 -7.63 -11.04
N SER A 177 -11.57 -6.87 -11.83
CA SER A 177 -12.11 -5.72 -12.58
C SER A 177 -13.31 -6.12 -13.45
N ARG A 178 -13.27 -7.32 -14.07
CA ARG A 178 -14.41 -7.85 -14.86
C ARG A 178 -15.60 -8.27 -14.00
N LEU A 179 -15.36 -8.78 -12.79
CA LEU A 179 -16.42 -9.25 -11.88
C LEU A 179 -17.17 -8.08 -11.22
N ARG A 180 -16.49 -6.96 -10.95
CA ARG A 180 -17.10 -5.77 -10.34
C ARG A 180 -18.28 -5.19 -11.12
N GLY A 181 -18.25 -5.31 -12.45
CA GLY A 181 -19.33 -4.81 -13.32
C GLY A 181 -20.63 -5.63 -13.26
N ASN A 182 -20.60 -6.84 -12.71
CA ASN A 182 -21.73 -7.79 -12.74
C ASN A 182 -22.24 -8.11 -11.32
N GLY A 183 -22.77 -7.10 -10.62
CA GLY A 183 -23.46 -7.31 -9.33
C GLY A 183 -22.53 -7.50 -8.13
N ASP A 184 -21.43 -6.75 -8.07
CA ASP A 184 -20.52 -6.75 -6.91
C ASP A 184 -21.28 -6.43 -5.61
N ARG A 185 -20.90 -7.13 -4.53
CA ARG A 185 -21.47 -6.89 -3.20
C ARG A 185 -20.85 -5.62 -2.61
N SER A 186 -21.60 -4.89 -1.79
CA SER A 186 -21.04 -3.82 -0.95
C SER A 186 -20.49 -4.37 0.36
N GLY A 187 -19.60 -3.59 0.97
CA GLY A 187 -19.11 -3.83 2.33
C GLY A 187 -18.07 -4.95 2.50
N PRO A 188 -18.00 -5.63 3.66
CA PRO A 188 -16.86 -6.49 4.04
C PRO A 188 -16.62 -7.72 3.15
N HIS A 189 -17.55 -8.03 2.26
CA HIS A 189 -17.52 -9.15 1.32
C HIS A 189 -17.50 -8.68 -0.13
N SER A 190 -17.20 -7.41 -0.38
CA SER A 190 -17.03 -6.89 -1.74
C SER A 190 -15.79 -7.48 -2.39
N THR A 191 -15.80 -7.48 -3.71
CA THR A 191 -14.61 -7.84 -4.51
C THR A 191 -13.41 -6.96 -4.16
N SER A 192 -13.63 -5.69 -3.79
CA SER A 192 -12.54 -4.80 -3.36
C SER A 192 -11.87 -5.32 -2.10
N VAL A 193 -12.67 -5.63 -1.08
CA VAL A 193 -12.15 -6.10 0.21
C VAL A 193 -11.40 -7.41 0.02
N MET A 194 -11.92 -8.34 -0.79
CA MET A 194 -11.21 -9.58 -1.07
C MET A 194 -9.84 -9.36 -1.73
N LEU A 195 -9.72 -8.37 -2.63
CA LEU A 195 -8.45 -8.01 -3.27
C LEU A 195 -7.46 -7.43 -2.24
N GLU A 196 -7.90 -6.49 -1.42
CA GLU A 196 -7.07 -5.88 -0.36
C GLU A 196 -6.57 -6.91 0.65
N LEU A 197 -7.45 -7.82 1.09
CA LEU A 197 -7.09 -8.90 2.00
C LEU A 197 -6.10 -9.91 1.39
N GLN A 198 -6.11 -10.09 0.07
CA GLN A 198 -5.14 -10.96 -0.59
C GLN A 198 -3.77 -10.28 -0.65
N ALA A 199 -3.71 -8.94 -0.75
CA ALA A 199 -2.47 -8.20 -0.65
C ALA A 199 -1.89 -8.29 0.78
N ASP A 200 -2.74 -8.22 1.82
CA ASP A 200 -2.33 -8.51 3.20
C ASP A 200 -1.75 -9.92 3.35
N PHE A 201 -2.38 -10.92 2.74
CA PHE A 201 -1.87 -12.29 2.72
C PHE A 201 -0.49 -12.39 2.09
N TYR A 202 -0.27 -11.77 0.93
CA TYR A 202 1.04 -11.76 0.27
C TYR A 202 2.10 -11.01 1.08
N ALA A 203 1.75 -9.92 1.76
CA ALA A 203 2.64 -9.28 2.72
C ALA A 203 3.02 -10.22 3.87
N GLY A 204 2.07 -11.05 4.34
CA GLY A 204 2.34 -12.12 5.30
C GLY A 204 3.32 -13.17 4.77
N VAL A 205 3.11 -13.65 3.53
CA VAL A 205 4.02 -14.61 2.89
C VAL A 205 5.43 -14.01 2.76
N TRP A 206 5.55 -12.74 2.37
CA TRP A 206 6.85 -12.05 2.39
C TRP A 206 7.48 -12.10 3.79
N ALA A 207 6.74 -11.73 4.83
CA ALA A 207 7.23 -11.72 6.21
C ALA A 207 7.71 -13.11 6.69
N HIS A 208 7.06 -14.19 6.25
CA HIS A 208 7.45 -15.57 6.55
C HIS A 208 8.87 -15.88 6.05
N TYR A 209 9.16 -15.53 4.81
CA TYR A 209 10.48 -15.79 4.22
C TYR A 209 11.51 -14.79 4.71
N ALA A 210 11.12 -13.54 4.91
CA ALA A 210 11.98 -12.49 5.44
C ALA A 210 12.53 -12.87 6.82
N GLU A 211 11.70 -13.44 7.70
CA GLU A 211 12.13 -13.90 9.01
C GLU A 211 13.15 -15.06 8.91
N LYS A 212 12.98 -15.93 7.91
CA LYS A 212 13.88 -17.07 7.67
C LYS A 212 15.17 -16.68 6.95
N MET A 213 15.16 -15.55 6.23
CA MET A 213 16.34 -14.98 5.57
C MET A 213 17.30 -14.27 6.53
N ASN A 214 16.99 -14.26 7.84
CA ASN A 214 17.89 -13.88 8.92
C ASN A 214 19.17 -14.74 8.86
N SER A 215 20.14 -14.32 8.05
CA SER A 215 21.44 -14.97 7.87
C SER A 215 22.55 -13.98 8.22
N LYS A 216 23.76 -14.49 8.51
CA LYS A 216 24.91 -13.62 8.82
C LYS A 216 25.27 -12.64 7.70
N ASP A 217 24.84 -12.95 6.47
CA ASP A 217 25.12 -12.18 5.26
C ASP A 217 23.93 -11.30 4.83
N ASN A 218 22.79 -11.38 5.54
CA ASN A 218 21.66 -10.47 5.36
C ASN A 218 21.55 -9.53 6.57
N PRO A 219 21.90 -8.23 6.43
CA PRO A 219 21.80 -7.27 7.52
C PRO A 219 20.34 -6.85 7.82
N VAL A 220 19.39 -7.24 6.97
CA VAL A 220 17.96 -7.08 7.28
C VAL A 220 17.52 -8.20 8.21
N VAL A 221 17.08 -7.82 9.42
CA VAL A 221 16.69 -8.77 10.47
C VAL A 221 15.31 -8.46 10.99
N ILE A 222 14.42 -9.46 10.92
CA ILE A 222 13.11 -9.44 11.58
C ILE A 222 13.25 -10.01 12.99
N GLU A 223 12.83 -9.26 13.99
CA GLU A 223 12.78 -9.65 15.39
C GLU A 223 11.36 -10.08 15.79
N PRO A 224 11.16 -10.94 16.82
CA PRO A 224 9.82 -11.41 17.19
C PRO A 224 8.77 -10.32 17.45
N GLY A 225 9.19 -9.12 17.90
CA GLY A 225 8.31 -7.97 18.11
C GLY A 225 7.86 -7.27 16.82
N ASP A 226 8.55 -7.51 15.70
CA ASP A 226 8.26 -6.88 14.41
C ASP A 226 6.97 -7.41 13.79
N ILE A 227 6.73 -8.72 13.87
CA ILE A 227 5.47 -9.32 13.39
C ILE A 227 4.26 -8.73 14.12
N GLN A 228 4.40 -8.46 15.43
CA GLN A 228 3.36 -7.77 16.19
C GLN A 228 3.17 -6.32 15.72
N ALA A 229 4.23 -5.62 15.30
CA ALA A 229 4.12 -4.30 14.71
C ALA A 229 3.35 -4.31 13.37
N ALA A 230 3.58 -5.29 12.50
CA ALA A 230 2.78 -5.45 11.27
C ALA A 230 1.30 -5.78 11.57
N LEU A 231 1.03 -6.66 12.53
CA LEU A 231 -0.35 -6.94 12.97
C LEU A 231 -1.03 -5.70 13.55
N ASN A 232 -0.29 -4.87 14.29
CA ASN A 232 -0.80 -3.60 14.80
C ASN A 232 -1.07 -2.60 13.68
N ALA A 233 -0.22 -2.57 12.65
CA ALA A 233 -0.43 -1.77 11.44
C ALA A 233 -1.69 -2.24 10.69
N ALA A 234 -1.79 -3.52 10.33
CA ALA A 234 -2.96 -4.12 9.69
C ALA A 234 -4.26 -3.84 10.45
N ASN A 235 -4.21 -3.92 11.79
CA ASN A 235 -5.31 -3.55 12.66
C ASN A 235 -5.65 -2.04 12.58
N ALA A 236 -4.63 -1.17 12.55
CA ALA A 236 -4.80 0.28 12.53
C ALA A 236 -5.43 0.81 11.24
N VAL A 237 -5.16 0.16 10.11
CA VAL A 237 -5.65 0.54 8.77
C VAL A 237 -6.88 -0.28 8.31
N GLY A 238 -7.59 -0.92 9.24
CA GLY A 238 -8.91 -1.53 8.96
C GLY A 238 -10.02 -0.49 8.91
N ASP A 239 -10.99 -0.68 8.00
CA ASP A 239 -12.04 0.31 7.73
C ASP A 239 -12.91 0.62 8.96
N ASP A 240 -13.22 -0.39 9.78
CA ASP A 240 -13.99 -0.24 11.01
C ASP A 240 -13.28 0.63 12.04
N ARG A 241 -11.95 0.49 12.17
CA ARG A 241 -11.17 1.33 13.08
C ARG A 241 -11.01 2.74 12.55
N LEU A 242 -10.68 2.91 11.26
CA LEU A 242 -10.52 4.21 10.62
C LEU A 242 -11.82 5.02 10.65
N GLN A 243 -12.95 4.40 10.28
CA GLN A 243 -14.26 5.06 10.34
C GLN A 243 -14.65 5.41 11.77
N LYS A 244 -14.39 4.53 12.75
CA LYS A 244 -14.68 4.84 14.16
C LYS A 244 -13.82 6.00 14.67
N GLN A 245 -12.55 6.09 14.29
CA GLN A 245 -11.66 7.18 14.68
C GLN A 245 -12.01 8.51 14.00
N THR A 246 -12.43 8.49 12.74
CA THR A 246 -12.67 9.71 11.93
C THR A 246 -14.11 10.20 11.98
N GLN A 247 -15.09 9.29 12.05
CA GLN A 247 -16.52 9.59 11.94
C GLN A 247 -17.31 9.20 13.21
N GLY A 248 -16.69 8.52 14.18
CA GLY A 248 -17.35 8.08 15.42
C GLY A 248 -18.30 6.89 15.26
N ARG A 249 -18.51 6.38 14.04
CA ARG A 249 -19.41 5.25 13.72
C ARG A 249 -18.83 4.40 12.59
N VAL A 250 -19.30 3.16 12.50
CA VAL A 250 -18.91 2.21 11.45
C VAL A 250 -20.05 2.06 10.46
N VAL A 251 -19.75 2.17 9.17
CA VAL A 251 -20.66 1.99 8.03
C VAL A 251 -20.10 0.85 7.16
N PRO A 252 -20.53 -0.40 7.40
CA PRO A 252 -19.99 -1.57 6.73
C PRO A 252 -20.06 -1.51 5.21
N ASP A 253 -21.15 -0.97 4.65
CA ASP A 253 -21.34 -0.87 3.19
C ASP A 253 -20.27 -0.02 2.47
N ALA A 254 -19.57 0.84 3.22
CA ALA A 254 -18.50 1.70 2.70
C ALA A 254 -17.10 1.06 2.86
N PHE A 255 -17.00 -0.21 3.24
CA PHE A 255 -15.71 -0.89 3.35
C PHE A 255 -15.08 -1.13 1.99
N THR A 256 -13.77 -0.91 1.95
CA THR A 256 -12.92 -0.97 0.77
C THR A 256 -11.70 -1.84 1.01
N HIS A 257 -11.11 -1.78 2.22
CA HIS A 257 -9.95 -2.56 2.68
C HIS A 257 -10.32 -3.77 3.55
N GLY A 258 -11.51 -3.73 4.14
CA GLY A 258 -12.01 -4.75 5.06
C GLY A 258 -11.81 -4.36 6.51
N THR A 259 -12.36 -5.18 7.39
CA THR A 259 -12.24 -4.98 8.84
C THR A 259 -10.81 -5.20 9.31
N SER A 260 -10.41 -4.52 10.38
CA SER A 260 -9.16 -4.76 11.11
C SER A 260 -8.93 -6.25 11.39
N LYS A 261 -9.99 -6.97 11.78
CA LYS A 261 -9.93 -8.42 12.04
C LYS A 261 -9.61 -9.24 10.78
N GLN A 262 -10.23 -8.92 9.65
CA GLN A 262 -9.95 -9.61 8.38
C GLN A 262 -8.51 -9.36 7.94
N ARG A 263 -8.06 -8.10 8.00
CA ARG A 263 -6.69 -7.72 7.62
C ARG A 263 -5.63 -8.45 8.43
N MET A 264 -5.77 -8.43 9.75
CA MET A 264 -4.89 -9.19 10.66
C MET A 264 -4.92 -10.69 10.37
N TYR A 265 -6.10 -11.26 10.11
CA TYR A 265 -6.25 -12.68 9.82
C TYR A 265 -5.48 -13.08 8.56
N TRP A 266 -5.65 -12.35 7.46
CA TRP A 266 -5.02 -12.70 6.18
C TRP A 266 -3.51 -12.49 6.20
N PHE A 267 -3.02 -11.39 6.78
CA PHE A 267 -1.59 -11.21 7.02
C PHE A 267 -1.02 -12.37 7.86
N LYS A 268 -1.67 -12.71 8.98
CA LYS A 268 -1.22 -13.80 9.85
C LYS A 268 -1.20 -15.15 9.13
N LYS A 269 -2.23 -15.45 8.33
CA LYS A 269 -2.31 -16.69 7.55
C LYS A 269 -1.15 -16.79 6.55
N GLY A 270 -0.83 -15.71 5.84
CA GLY A 270 0.31 -15.66 4.94
C GLY A 270 1.63 -15.89 5.67
N TYR A 271 1.81 -15.23 6.82
CA TYR A 271 3.00 -15.37 7.65
C TYR A 271 3.17 -16.78 8.24
N GLU A 272 2.09 -17.41 8.71
CA GLU A 272 2.17 -18.75 9.30
C GLU A 272 2.42 -19.84 8.23
N THR A 273 1.82 -19.69 7.05
CA THR A 273 1.87 -20.72 6.01
C THR A 273 3.09 -20.60 5.10
N GLY A 274 3.44 -19.36 4.69
CA GLY A 274 4.42 -19.12 3.63
C GLY A 274 4.01 -19.66 2.25
N ASP A 275 2.80 -20.20 2.11
CA ASP A 275 2.35 -20.87 0.89
C ASP A 275 1.44 -19.96 0.09
N MET A 276 1.96 -19.39 -1.00
CA MET A 276 1.22 -18.41 -1.81
C MET A 276 -0.11 -18.96 -2.38
N SER A 277 -0.31 -20.28 -2.45
CA SER A 277 -1.55 -20.88 -2.94
C SER A 277 -2.72 -20.81 -1.94
N GLN A 278 -2.45 -20.50 -0.66
CA GLN A 278 -3.48 -20.43 0.38
C GLN A 278 -4.15 -19.06 0.51
N GLY A 279 -3.80 -18.12 -0.37
CA GLY A 279 -4.28 -16.74 -0.43
C GLY A 279 -5.62 -16.54 -1.14
N ASP A 280 -6.44 -17.58 -1.32
CA ASP A 280 -7.73 -17.46 -2.04
C ASP A 280 -8.82 -16.83 -1.15
N THR A 281 -8.73 -15.51 -0.97
CA THR A 281 -9.70 -14.68 -0.25
C THR A 281 -11.09 -14.72 -0.88
N PHE A 282 -11.14 -14.87 -2.20
CA PHE A 282 -12.37 -14.84 -2.98
C PHE A 282 -13.23 -16.06 -2.69
N ARG A 283 -12.63 -17.25 -2.62
CA ARG A 283 -13.36 -18.46 -2.24
C ARG A 283 -13.83 -18.43 -0.78
N GLU A 284 -13.00 -17.92 0.13
CA GLU A 284 -13.30 -17.93 1.57
C GLU A 284 -14.37 -16.90 1.98
N LEU A 285 -14.48 -15.78 1.26
CA LEU A 285 -15.42 -14.70 1.60
C LEU A 285 -16.65 -14.64 0.69
N ALA A 286 -16.73 -15.47 -0.36
CA ALA A 286 -17.89 -15.52 -1.27
C ALA A 286 -19.12 -16.22 -0.64
N ASN A 287 -18.91 -17.07 0.36
CA ASN A 287 -19.96 -17.84 1.04
C ASN A 287 -20.56 -17.11 2.24
#